data_AF-A0A6V8EXG4-F1
#
_entry.id   AF-A0A6V8EXG4-F1
#
_cell.length_a   1.000
_cell.length_b   1.000
_cell.length_c   1.000
_cell.angle_alpha   90.00
_cell.angle_beta   90.00
_cell.angle_gamma   90.00
#
_symmetry.space_group_name_H-M   'P 1'
#
loop_
_entity.id
_entity.type
_entity.pdbx_description
1 polymer ?
#
loop_
_entity_poly.entity_id
_entity_poly.type
_entity_poly.pdbx_seq_one_letter_code
_entity_poly.pdbx_strand_id
1 'polypeptide(L)' 'MHVLMETSAGNITIELFHGSAPDTVANFVKLVEDGFYDGLHFHRVIEDFM' A
#
# COMPACT_ATOMS: atom_id res chain seq x y z
N MET A 1 5.39 -6.59 -9.69
CA MET A 1 5.58 -5.12 -9.61
C MET A 1 5.70 -4.76 -8.14
N HIS A 2 6.48 -3.75 -7.75
CA HIS A 2 6.68 -3.43 -6.33
C HIS A 2 6.40 -1.96 -6.06
N VAL A 3 5.91 -1.66 -4.85
CA VAL A 3 5.76 -0.31 -4.30
C VAL A 3 6.49 -0.25 -2.96
N LEU A 4 7.18 0.86 -2.72
CA LEU A 4 7.79 1.17 -1.43
C LEU A 4 6.85 2.12 -0.66
N MET A 5 6.36 1.68 0.49
CA MET A 5 5.59 2.51 1.41
C MET A 5 6.51 2.99 2.52
N GLU A 6 6.76 4.29 2.54
CA GLU A 6 7.55 4.95 3.59
C GLU A 6 6.63 5.29 4.75
N THR A 7 6.97 4.83 5.95
CA THR A 7 6.20 5.11 7.17
C THR A 7 7.11 5.68 8.24
N SER A 8 6.52 6.29 9.28
CA SER A 8 7.27 6.77 10.44
C SER A 8 7.96 5.66 11.24
N ALA A 9 7.55 4.40 11.07
CA ALA A 9 8.13 3.23 11.73
C ALA A 9 9.11 2.45 10.82
N GLY A 10 9.40 2.97 9.61
CA GLY A 10 10.28 2.33 8.63
C GLY A 10 9.57 2.00 7.32
N ASN A 11 10.33 1.40 6.40
CA ASN A 11 9.88 1.16 5.04
C ASN A 11 9.29 -0.25 4.88
N ILE A 12 8.20 -0.35 4.13
CA ILE A 12 7.53 -1.60 3.79
C ILE A 12 7.52 -1.75 2.27
N THR A 13 8.07 -2.84 1.76
CA THR A 13 7.99 -3.18 0.33
C THR A 13 6.80 -4.10 0.08
N ILE A 14 5.92 -3.72 -0.84
CA ILE A 14 4.72 -4.48 -1.21
C ILE A 14 4.88 -5.01 -2.63
N GLU A 15 4.71 -6.31 -2.81
CA GLU A 15 4.58 -6.94 -4.13
C GLU A 15 3.13 -6.90 -4.62
N LEU A 16 2.93 -6.50 -5.87
CA LEU A 16 1.64 -6.39 -6.52
C LEU A 16 1.47 -7.47 -7.59
N PHE A 17 0.42 -8.27 -7.45
CA PHE A 17 0.08 -9.41 -8.32
C PHE A 17 -0.90 -9.02 -9.44
N HIS A 18 -0.44 -8.20 -10.37
CA HIS A 18 -1.29 -7.71 -11.48
C HIS A 18 -1.93 -8.84 -12.30
N GLY A 19 -1.23 -9.96 -12.49
CA GLY A 19 -1.78 -11.11 -13.23
C GLY A 19 -3.00 -11.76 -12.57
N SER A 20 -3.11 -11.67 -11.24
CA SER A 20 -4.20 -12.29 -10.47
C SER A 20 -5.32 -11.30 -10.14
N ALA A 21 -5.00 -10.02 -9.96
CA ALA A 21 -5.95 -8.98 -9.56
C ALA A 21 -5.71 -7.67 -10.34
N PRO A 22 -5.93 -7.65 -11.66
CA PRO A 22 -5.54 -6.53 -12.52
C PRO A 22 -6.23 -5.22 -12.13
N ASP A 23 -7.55 -5.22 -11.90
CA ASP A 23 -8.31 -4.01 -11.60
C ASP A 23 -7.95 -3.43 -10.23
N THR A 24 -7.74 -4.29 -9.23
CA THR A 24 -7.32 -3.87 -7.88
C THR A 24 -5.93 -3.24 -7.92
N VAL A 25 -4.99 -3.86 -8.65
CA VAL A 25 -3.64 -3.34 -8.79
C VAL A 25 -3.66 -2.02 -9.56
N ALA A 26 -4.43 -1.91 -10.64
CA ALA A 26 -4.56 -0.68 -11.41
C ALA A 26 -5.11 0.48 -10.56
N ASN A 27 -6.18 0.24 -9.78
CA ASN A 27 -6.72 1.25 -8.88
C ASN A 27 -5.73 1.63 -7.77
N PHE A 28 -5.05 0.66 -7.16
CA PHE A 28 -4.07 0.91 -6.11
C PHE A 28 -2.91 1.78 -6.64
N VAL A 29 -2.34 1.43 -7.80
CA VAL A 29 -1.25 2.19 -8.43
C VAL A 29 -1.69 3.61 -8.76
N LYS A 30 -2.90 3.79 -9.32
CA LYS A 30 -3.43 5.14 -9.59
C LYS A 30 -3.46 6.00 -8.33
N LEU A 31 -3.99 5.46 -7.22
CA LEU A 31 -4.06 6.19 -5.95
C LEU A 31 -2.67 6.52 -5.39
N VAL A 32 -1.68 5.65 -5.59
CA VAL A 32 -0.28 5.91 -5.23
C VAL A 32 0.30 7.05 -6.07
N GLU A 33 0.11 7.03 -7.39
CA GLU A 33 0.60 8.08 -8.29
C GLU A 33 -0.06 9.45 -8.03
N ASP A 34 -1.33 9.44 -7.62
CA ASP A 34 -2.07 10.65 -7.23
C ASP A 34 -1.67 11.17 -5.83
N GLY A 35 -0.78 10.49 -5.10
CA GLY A 35 -0.36 10.86 -3.74
C GLY A 35 -1.45 10.69 -2.68
N PHE A 36 -2.49 9.91 -2.95
CA PHE A 36 -3.68 9.81 -2.12
C PHE A 36 -3.40 9.28 -0.70
N TYR A 37 -2.43 8.38 -0.56
CA TYR A 37 -2.10 7.74 0.72
C TYR A 37 -1.13 8.57 1.59
N ASP A 38 -0.59 9.67 1.06
CA ASP A 38 0.41 10.47 1.77
C ASP A 38 -0.19 11.13 3.01
N GLY A 39 0.49 10.96 4.16
CA GLY A 39 0.06 11.52 5.44
C GLY A 39 -1.08 10.76 6.13
N LEU A 40 -1.59 9.67 5.56
CA LEU A 40 -2.52 8.78 6.27
C LEU A 40 -1.78 8.02 7.39
N HIS A 41 -2.53 7.69 8.45
CA HIS A 41 -2.01 6.91 9.58
C HIS A 41 -2.73 5.56 9.70
N PHE A 42 -2.06 4.59 10.30
CA PHE A 42 -2.67 3.34 10.71
C PHE A 42 -3.63 3.59 11.88
N HIS A 43 -4.91 3.78 11.57
CA HIS A 43 -5.95 4.06 12.57
C HIS A 43 -6.34 2.82 13.41
N ARG A 44 -5.91 1.62 12.99
CA ARG A 44 -6.20 0.35 13.66
C ARG A 44 -4.97 -0.55 13.60
N VAL A 45 -4.56 -1.05 14.77
CA VAL A 45 -3.49 -2.03 14.95
C VAL A 45 -3.95 -2.98 16.06
N ILE A 46 -4.06 -4.27 15.75
CA ILE A 46 -4.33 -5.32 16.73
C ILE A 46 -3.17 -6.30 16.71
N GLU A 47 -2.48 -6.43 17.85
CA GLU A 47 -1.37 -7.37 18.02
C GLU A 47 -1.81 -8.80 17.65
N ASP A 48 -0.94 -9.50 16.93
CA ASP A 48 -1.18 -10.83 16.36
C ASP A 48 -2.38 -10.93 15.40
N PHE A 49 -2.91 -9.82 14.90
CA PHE A 49 -3.95 -9.80 13.88
C PHE A 49 -3.65 -8.83 12.73
N MET A 50 -4.24 -7.64 12.69
CA MET A 50 -4.05 -6.65 11.61
C MET A 50 -4.12 -5.24 12.15
#